data_AF-A0A550GX60-F1
#
_entry.id   AF-A0A550GX60-F1
#
_cell.length_a   1.000
_cell.length_b   1.000
_cell.length_c   1.000
_cell.angle_alpha   90.00
_cell.angle_beta   90.00
_cell.angle_gamma   90.00
#
_symmetry.space_group_name_H-M   'P 1'
#
loop_
_entity.id
_entity.type
_entity.pdbx_description
1 polymer ?
#
loop_
_entity_poly.entity_id
_entity_poly.type
_entity_poly.pdbx_seq_one_letter_code
_entity_poly.pdbx_strand_id
1 'polypeptide(L)' 'MPKIDEILMLLKNNKWHDLKEITEKVEVSIDKLEHILSFLSEYDFIQLGLNQKKVKLKPQLFKFLTEIQQLEQEASITG' A
#
# COMPACT_ATOMS: atom_id res chain seq x y z
N MET A 1 7.07 -10.52 6.80
CA MET A 1 7.16 -9.51 5.72
C MET A 1 7.21 -8.13 6.40
N PRO A 2 7.95 -7.15 5.86
CA PRO A 2 7.86 -5.78 6.37
C PRO A 2 6.41 -5.28 6.33
N LYS A 3 5.94 -4.61 7.39
CA LYS A 3 4.55 -4.13 7.49
C LYS A 3 4.18 -3.14 6.38
N ILE A 4 5.16 -2.39 5.89
CA ILE A 4 4.98 -1.49 4.75
C ILE A 4 4.61 -2.27 3.47
N ASP A 5 5.23 -3.43 3.23
CA ASP A 5 4.92 -4.24 2.06
C ASP A 5 3.53 -4.88 2.16
N GLU A 6 3.15 -5.35 3.37
CA GLU A 6 1.79 -5.85 3.63
C GLU A 6 0.73 -4.77 3.36
N ILE A 7 0.97 -3.52 3.78
CA ILE A 7 0.10 -2.38 3.51
C ILE A 7 0.06 -2.09 2.00
N LEU A 8 1.20 -2.02 1.32
CA LEU A 8 1.25 -1.77 -0.13
C LEU A 8 0.50 -2.85 -0.91
N MET A 9 0.64 -4.12 -0.54
CA MET A 9 -0.09 -5.23 -1.14
C MET A 9 -1.61 -5.11 -0.92
N LEU A 10 -2.05 -4.75 0.29
CA LEU A 10 -3.45 -4.52 0.59
C LEU A 10 -4.05 -3.39 -0.27
N LEU A 11 -3.32 -2.29 -0.46
CA LEU A 11 -3.74 -1.14 -1.25
C LEU A 11 -3.64 -1.35 -2.78
N LYS A 12 -2.96 -2.42 -3.23
CA LYS A 12 -2.75 -2.75 -4.65
C LYS A 12 -4.02 -3.25 -5.37
N ASN A 13 -5.19 -2.95 -4.84
CA ASN A 13 -6.47 -3.13 -5.55
C ASN A 13 -7.01 -1.80 -6.11
N ASN A 14 -6.28 -0.69 -5.92
CA ASN A 14 -6.64 0.66 -6.36
C ASN A 14 -8.00 1.15 -5.81
N LYS A 15 -8.42 0.65 -4.64
CA LYS A 15 -9.62 1.08 -3.92
C LYS A 15 -9.23 1.92 -2.70
N TRP A 16 -10.23 2.61 -2.14
CA TRP A 16 -10.10 3.30 -0.86
C TRP A 16 -10.24 2.31 0.28
N HIS A 17 -9.36 2.42 1.27
CA HIS A 17 -9.36 1.62 2.49
C HIS A 17 -9.43 2.50 3.72
N ASP A 18 -10.20 2.08 4.71
CA ASP A 18 -10.28 2.75 6.01
C ASP A 18 -9.08 2.36 6.88
N LEU A 19 -8.54 3.29 7.68
CA LEU A 19 -7.39 2.99 8.55
C LEU A 19 -7.66 1.82 9.50
N LYS A 20 -8.89 1.74 10.03
CA LYS A 20 -9.34 0.64 10.90
C LYS A 20 -9.23 -0.73 10.20
N GLU A 21 -9.68 -0.81 8.96
CA GLU A 21 -9.59 -2.04 8.15
C GLU A 21 -8.12 -2.47 7.99
N ILE A 22 -7.22 -1.51 7.75
CA ILE A 22 -5.79 -1.78 7.57
C ILE A 22 -5.16 -2.25 8.88
N THR A 23 -5.46 -1.60 10.00
CA THR A 23 -4.94 -2.02 11.33
C THR A 23 -5.38 -3.43 11.69
N GLU A 24 -6.61 -3.83 11.32
CA GLU A 24 -7.14 -5.16 11.59
C GLU A 24 -6.51 -6.22 10.68
N LYS A 25 -6.39 -5.94 9.37
CA LYS A 25 -5.85 -6.91 8.40
C LYS A 25 -4.34 -7.11 8.49
N VAL A 26 -3.61 -6.04 8.79
CA VAL A 26 -2.14 -6.02 8.85
C VAL A 26 -1.65 -6.21 10.29
N GLU A 27 -2.56 -6.27 11.27
CA GLU A 27 -2.24 -6.41 12.70
C GLU A 27 -1.19 -5.39 13.15
N VAL A 28 -1.45 -4.11 12.88
CA VAL A 28 -0.56 -2.98 13.17
C VAL A 28 -1.28 -1.94 14.03
N SER A 29 -0.57 -1.32 14.97
CA SER A 29 -1.14 -0.23 15.76
C SER A 29 -1.44 0.98 14.88
N ILE A 30 -2.43 1.79 15.28
CA ILE A 30 -2.80 3.00 14.55
C ILE A 30 -1.63 3.98 14.44
N ASP A 31 -0.87 4.20 15.52
CA ASP A 31 0.30 5.09 15.52
C ASP A 31 1.36 4.67 14.50
N LYS A 32 1.61 3.35 14.41
CA LYS A 32 2.59 2.80 13.46
C LYS A 32 2.07 2.87 12.03
N LEU A 33 0.77 2.65 11.82
CA LEU A 33 0.13 2.84 10.52
C LEU A 33 0.26 4.31 10.08
N GLU A 34 -0.04 5.27 10.95
CA GLU A 34 0.07 6.70 10.65
C GLU A 34 1.49 7.13 10.28
N HIS A 35 2.52 6.59 10.94
CA HIS A 35 3.92 6.83 10.56
C HIS A 35 4.23 6.30 9.16
N ILE A 36 3.78 5.07 8.84
CA ILE A 36 4.00 4.48 7.52
C ILE A 36 3.26 5.28 6.45
N LEU A 37 2.01 5.69 6.71
CA LEU A 37 1.23 6.48 5.77
C LEU A 37 1.82 7.89 5.59
N SER A 38 2.34 8.51 6.64
CA SER A 38 3.02 9.79 6.54
C SER A 38 4.24 9.69 5.62
N PHE A 39 5.07 8.67 5.81
CA PHE A 39 6.20 8.37 4.93
C PHE A 39 5.73 8.16 3.46
N LEU A 40 4.76 7.28 3.22
CA LEU A 40 4.25 7.04 1.87
C LEU A 40 3.64 8.31 1.23
N SER A 41 3.00 9.16 2.02
CA SER A 41 2.42 10.41 1.54
C SER A 41 3.49 11.43 1.16
N GLU A 42 4.61 11.48 1.89
CA GLU A 42 5.74 12.38 1.61
C GLU A 42 6.33 12.13 0.22
N TYR A 43 6.38 10.86 -0.21
CA TYR A 43 6.85 10.46 -1.54
C TYR A 43 5.74 10.38 -2.60
N ASP A 44 4.56 10.94 -2.31
CA ASP A 44 3.44 11.00 -3.25
C ASP A 44 2.93 9.60 -3.71
N PHE A 45 3.13 8.58 -2.88
CA PHE A 45 2.78 7.19 -3.19
C PHE A 45 1.31 6.86 -2.95
N ILE A 46 0.67 7.61 -2.07
CA ILE A 46 -0.73 7.41 -1.66
C ILE A 46 -1.54 8.70 -1.77
N GLN A 47 -2.86 8.54 -1.75
CA GLN A 47 -3.83 9.61 -1.57
C GLN A 47 -4.50 9.41 -0.22
N LEU A 48 -4.57 10.47 0.58
CA LEU A 48 -5.37 10.51 1.79
C LEU A 48 -6.74 11.13 1.47
N GLY A 49 -7.80 10.49 1.95
CA GLY A 49 -9.16 10.97 1.79
C GLY A 49 -9.46 12.16 2.71
N LEU A 50 -10.63 12.77 2.53
CA LEU A 50 -11.12 13.81 3.43
C LEU A 50 -11.10 13.30 4.89
N ASN A 51 -10.53 14.10 5.79
CA ASN A 51 -10.30 13.76 7.20
C ASN A 51 -9.23 12.68 7.46
N GLN A 52 -8.40 12.30 6.48
CA GLN A 52 -7.29 11.35 6.62
C GLN A 52 -7.68 9.94 7.10
N LYS A 53 -8.99 9.62 7.12
CA LYS A 53 -9.50 8.32 7.58
C LYS A 53 -9.43 7.20 6.53
N LYS A 54 -9.22 7.60 5.28
CA LYS A 54 -9.13 6.69 4.13
C LYS A 54 -7.83 6.90 3.39
N VAL A 55 -7.28 5.82 2.89
CA VAL A 55 -6.08 5.82 2.06
C VAL A 55 -6.32 5.01 0.79
N LYS A 56 -5.72 5.45 -0.30
CA LYS A 56 -5.70 4.75 -1.57
C LYS A 56 -4.31 4.90 -2.19
N LEU A 57 -3.87 3.89 -2.94
CA LEU A 57 -2.63 3.97 -3.68
C LEU A 57 -2.75 4.95 -4.87
N LYS A 58 -1.71 5.75 -5.16
CA LYS A 58 -1.73 6.58 -6.37
C LYS A 58 -1.67 5.71 -7.64
N PRO A 59 -2.33 6.12 -8.73
CA PRO A 59 -2.30 5.36 -9.99
C PRO A 59 -0.90 5.05 -10.51
N GLN A 60 0.05 5.99 -10.34
CA GLN A 60 1.45 5.82 -10.77
C GLN A 60 2.15 4.66 -10.05
N LEU A 61 1.99 4.59 -8.72
CA LEU A 61 2.57 3.51 -7.93
C LEU A 61 1.84 2.18 -8.19
N PHE A 62 0.54 2.23 -8.49
CA PHE A 62 -0.24 1.02 -8.77
C PHE A 62 0.29 0.34 -10.04
N LYS A 63 0.53 1.14 -11.08
CA LYS A 63 1.14 0.69 -12.33
C LYS A 63 2.52 0.09 -12.07
N PHE A 64 3.38 0.82 -11.36
CA PHE A 64 4.74 0.37 -11.03
C PHE A 64 4.77 -0.97 -10.28
N LEU A 65 3.97 -1.13 -9.22
CA LEU A 65 3.90 -2.37 -8.44
C LEU A 65 3.33 -3.55 -9.25
N THR A 66 2.46 -3.27 -10.23
CA THR A 66 1.91 -4.30 -11.12
C THR A 66 2.97 -4.79 -12.11
N GLU A 67 3.73 -3.87 -12.69
CA GLU A 67 4.83 -4.17 -13.61
C GLU A 67 5.94 -4.98 -12.94
N ILE A 68 6.36 -4.61 -11.72
CA ILE A 68 7.35 -5.38 -10.95
C ILE A 68 6.85 -6.81 -10.70
N GLN A 69 5.61 -6.96 -10.24
CA GLN A 69 5.08 -8.29 -9.93
C GLN A 69 4.97 -9.18 -11.18
N GLN A 70 4.70 -8.59 -12.35
CA GLN A 70 4.69 -9.32 -13.61
C GLN A 70 6.11 -9.81 -13.97
N LEU A 71 7.11 -8.94 -13.86
CA LEU A 71 8.51 -9.30 -14.13
C LEU A 71 9.03 -10.39 -13.18
N GLU A 72 8.66 -10.34 -11.90
CA GLU A 72 9.03 -11.37 -10.91
C GLU A 72 8.41 -12.73 -11.25
N GLN A 73 7.16 -12.76 -11.72
CA GLN A 73 6.49 -13.98 -12.16
C GLN A 73 7.15 -14.55 -13.41
N GLU A 74 7.46 -13.71 -14.41
CA GLU A 74 8.15 -14.13 -15.62
C GLU A 74 9.56 -14.69 -15.31
N ALA A 75 10.32 -14.03 -14.44
CA ALA A 75 11.63 -14.52 -14.01
C ALA A 75 11.55 -15.86 -13.25
N SER A 76 10.48 -16.08 -12.48
CA SER A 76 10.25 -17.32 -11.73
C SER A 76 9.79 -18.49 -12.60
N ILE A 77 9.22 -18.23 -13.78
CA ILE A 77 8.77 -19.26 -14.73
C ILE A 77 9.92 -19.69 -15.67
N THR A 78 10.91 -18.81 -15.87
CA THR A 78 12.02 -19.02 -16.80
C THR A 78 13.32 -19.47 -16.12
N GLY A 79 13.31 -19.62 -14.79
CA GLY A 79 14.46 -20.01 -13.96
C GLY A 79 14.45 -21.47 -13.52
#